data_AF-A0A933ECU5-F1
#
_entry.id   AF-A0A933ECU5-F1
#
_cell.length_a   1.000
_cell.length_b   1.000
_cell.length_c   1.000
_cell.angle_alpha   90.00
_cell.angle_beta   90.00
_cell.angle_gamma   90.00
#
_symmetry.space_group_name_H-M   'P 1'
#
loop_
_entity.id
_entity.type
_entity.pdbx_description
1 polymer ?
#
loop_
_entity_poly.entity_id
_entity_poly.type
_entity_poly.pdbx_seq_one_letter_code
_entity_poly.pdbx_strand_id
1 'polypeptide(L)' 'MLVCYCFGFTARDIIEDSQQHGESWIFGEITAKVKAGLCACEIKNPSGRCCLGDVQKTMRKARLACR' A
#
# COMPACT_ATOMS: atom_id res chain seq x y z
N MET A 1 -7.44 1.80 8.86
CA MET A 1 -6.08 2.18 9.29
C MET A 1 -5.26 2.55 8.07
N LEU A 2 -4.51 3.66 8.11
CA LEU A 2 -3.63 4.07 7.02
C LEU A 2 -2.45 3.11 6.89
N VAL A 3 -2.11 2.80 5.63
CA VAL A 3 -0.93 2.01 5.26
C VAL A 3 0.03 2.88 4.46
N CYS A 4 -0.48 3.68 3.52
CA CYS A 4 0.30 4.69 2.83
C CYS A 4 -0.04 6.10 3.37
N TYR A 5 0.82 6.62 4.24
CA TYR A 5 0.66 7.96 4.81
C TYR A 5 0.93 9.10 3.81
N CYS A 6 1.66 8.82 2.73
CA CYS A 6 1.96 9.83 1.72
C CYS A 6 0.77 10.12 0.81
N PHE A 7 0.00 9.09 0.46
CA PHE A 7 -1.07 9.17 -0.55
C PHE A 7 -2.46 8.82 -0.01
N GLY A 8 -2.59 8.57 1.30
CA GLY A 8 -3.88 8.42 1.96
C GLY A 8 -4.51 7.03 1.85
N PHE A 9 -3.81 6.03 1.31
CA PHE A 9 -4.38 4.69 1.17
C PHE A 9 -4.44 3.93 2.50
N THR A 10 -5.61 3.40 2.79
CA THR A 10 -5.91 2.55 3.94
C THR A 10 -5.71 1.07 3.62
N ALA A 11 -5.65 0.25 4.66
CA ALA A 11 -5.64 -1.20 4.51
C ALA A 11 -6.89 -1.72 3.77
N ARG A 12 -8.05 -1.06 3.98
CA ARG A 12 -9.31 -1.43 3.33
C ARG A 12 -9.23 -1.22 1.82
N ASP A 13 -8.77 -0.04 1.40
CA ASP A 13 -8.61 0.29 -0.03
C ASP A 13 -7.71 -0.74 -0.72
N ILE A 14 -6.58 -1.08 -0.10
CA ILE A 14 -5.62 -2.05 -0.63
C ILE A 14 -6.22 -3.47 -0.70
N ILE A 15 -6.99 -3.88 0.30
CA ILE A 15 -7.65 -5.20 0.31
C ILE A 15 -8.70 -5.29 -0.79
N GLU A 16 -9.60 -4.31 -0.87
CA GLU A 16 -10.70 -4.29 -1.83
C GLU A 16 -10.17 -4.23 -3.28
N ASP A 17 -9.19 -3.37 -3.54
CA ASP A 17 -8.52 -3.26 -4.85
C ASP A 17 -7.77 -4.57 -5.22
N SER A 18 -7.06 -5.17 -4.27
CA SER A 18 -6.35 -6.43 -4.51
C SER A 18 -7.29 -7.61 -4.77
N GLN A 19 -8.50 -7.62 -4.20
CA GLN A 19 -9.48 -8.67 -4.43
C GLN A 19 -10.14 -8.55 -5.81
N GLN A 20 -10.35 -7.31 -6.29
CA GLN A 20 -10.95 -7.07 -7.59
C GLN A 20 -9.99 -7.33 -8.76
N HIS A 21 -8.71 -6.98 -8.60
CA HIS A 21 -7.75 -6.98 -9.71
C HIS A 21 -6.65 -8.03 -9.61
N GLY A 22 -6.52 -8.73 -8.47
CA GLY A 22 -5.47 -9.72 -8.20
C GLY A 22 -4.11 -9.07 -7.93
N GLU A 23 -3.55 -8.35 -8.92
CA GLU A 23 -2.46 -7.39 -8.73
C GLU A 23 -3.07 -5.99 -8.52
N SER A 24 -2.88 -5.45 -7.32
CA SER A 24 -3.49 -4.19 -6.86
C SER A 24 -3.06 -3.01 -7.74
N TRP A 25 -4.01 -2.28 -8.32
CA TRP A 25 -3.76 -1.03 -9.04
C TRP A 25 -3.22 0.04 -8.10
N ILE A 26 -3.71 0.08 -6.86
CA ILE A 26 -3.19 0.96 -5.80
C ILE A 26 -1.69 0.67 -5.55
N PHE A 27 -1.28 -0.60 -5.51
CA PHE A 27 0.13 -0.96 -5.35
C PHE A 27 0.98 -0.43 -6.53
N GLY A 28 0.47 -0.52 -7.75
CA GLY A 28 1.11 0.06 -8.94
C GLY A 28 1.26 1.58 -8.85
N GLU A 29 0.19 2.27 -8.47
CA GLU A 29 0.18 3.73 -8.30
C GLU A 29 1.17 4.20 -7.23
N ILE A 30 1.16 3.58 -6.04
CA ILE A 30 2.10 3.90 -4.97
C ILE A 30 3.53 3.65 -5.45
N THR A 31 3.79 2.53 -6.12
CA THR A 31 5.13 2.20 -6.64
C THR A 31 5.62 3.25 -7.63
N ALA A 32 4.77 3.70 -8.55
CA ALA A 32 5.12 4.74 -9.52
C ALA A 32 5.45 6.08 -8.83
N LYS A 33 4.62 6.51 -7.87
CA LYS A 33 4.86 7.76 -7.12
C LYS A 33 6.10 7.71 -6.23
N VAL A 34 6.38 6.55 -5.61
CA VAL A 34 7.62 6.34 -4.83
C VAL A 34 8.85 6.39 -5.75
N LYS A 35 8.82 5.71 -6.90
CA LYS A 35 9.93 5.76 -7.89
C LYS A 35 10.15 7.17 -8.44
N ALA A 36 9.10 7.96 -8.56
CA ALA A 36 9.18 9.37 -8.95
C ALA A 36 9.66 10.32 -7.84
N GLY A 37 9.98 9.81 -6.64
CA GLY A 37 10.45 10.62 -5.52
C GLY A 37 9.35 11.49 -4.87
N LEU A 38 8.07 11.17 -5.10
CA LEU A 38 6.94 11.97 -4.61
C LEU A 38 6.48 11.59 -3.20
N CYS A 39 7.18 10.67 -2.53
CA CYS A 39 6.89 10.28 -1.16
C CYS A 39 7.80 10.99 -0.15
N ALA A 40 7.33 11.09 1.08
CA ALA A 40 8.11 11.55 2.23
C ALA A 40 7.97 10.54 3.37
N CYS A 41 8.27 9.26 3.12
CA CYS A 41 7.97 8.17 4.06
C CYS A 41 8.74 8.32 5.37
N GLU A 42 9.97 8.83 5.32
CA GLU A 42 10.86 9.07 6.45
C GLU A 42 10.25 10.05 7.46
N ILE A 43 9.35 10.93 7.00
CA ILE A 43 8.71 11.98 7.80
C ILE A 43 7.25 11.61 8.10
N LYS A 44 6.49 11.17 7.09
CA LYS A 44 5.03 10.96 7.17
C LYS A 44 4.65 9.59 7.71
N ASN A 45 5.45 8.55 7.47
CA ASN A 45 5.14 7.21 7.97
C ASN A 45 5.69 7.09 9.41
N PRO A 46 4.86 6.78 10.42
CA PRO A 46 5.32 6.63 11.81
C PRO A 46 6.46 5.61 12.00
N SER A 47 6.59 4.63 11.10
CA SER A 47 7.69 3.66 11.13
C SER A 47 9.02 4.19 10.59
N GLY A 48 9.03 5.37 9.95
CA GLY A 48 10.18 5.94 9.25
C GLY A 48 10.60 5.16 8.00
N ARG A 49 9.81 4.18 7.53
CA ARG A 49 10.13 3.30 6.41
C ARG A 49 9.18 3.46 5.24
N CYS A 50 9.62 3.06 4.05
CA CYS A 50 8.78 3.03 2.86
C CYS A 50 7.54 2.15 3.07
N CYS A 51 6.36 2.70 2.75
CA CYS A 51 5.08 2.01 2.94
C CYS A 51 4.87 0.78 2.05
N LEU A 52 5.61 0.64 0.94
CA LEU A 52 5.45 -0.47 -0.02
C LEU A 52 5.54 -1.85 0.63
N GLY A 53 6.40 -2.02 1.64
CA GLY A 53 6.50 -3.27 2.38
C GLY A 53 5.21 -3.62 3.14
N ASP A 54 4.53 -2.64 3.73
CA ASP A 54 3.27 -2.85 4.45
C ASP A 54 2.08 -2.97 3.50
N VAL A 55 2.11 -2.30 2.35
CA VAL A 55 1.14 -2.52 1.25
C VAL A 55 1.21 -3.97 0.77
N GLN A 56 2.40 -4.49 0.48
CA GLN A 56 2.58 -5.90 0.06
C GLN A 56 2.11 -6.90 1.12
N LYS A 57 2.42 -6.67 2.41
CA LYS A 57 1.92 -7.51 3.50
C LYS A 57 0.39 -7.49 3.57
N THR A 58 -0.22 -6.34 3.35
CA THR A 58 -1.68 -6.17 3.37
C THR A 58 -2.34 -6.97 2.24
N MET A 59 -1.82 -6.88 1.02
CA MET A 59 -2.28 -7.69 -0.12
C MET A 59 -2.14 -9.20 0.14
N ARG A 60 -1.01 -9.63 0.72
CA ARG A 60 -0.80 -11.06 1.08
C ARG A 60 -1.84 -11.54 2.10
N LYS A 61 -2.16 -10.74 3.11
CA LYS A 61 -3.22 -11.05 4.09
C LYS A 61 -4.59 -11.16 3.41
N ALA A 62 -4.91 -10.27 2.48
CA ALA A 62 -6.16 -10.33 1.71
C ALA A 62 -6.31 -11.67 0.96
N ARG A 63 -5.22 -12.14 0.33
CA ARG A 63 -5.18 -13.43 -0.39
C ARG A 63 -5.33 -14.64 0.54
N LEU A 64 -4.78 -14.57 1.77
CA LEU A 64 -4.89 -15.64 2.76
C LEU A 64 -6.29 -15.70 3.39
N ALA A 65 -6.97 -14.57 3.53
CA ALA A 65 -8.31 -14.49 4.11
C ALA A 65 -9.43 -14.96 3.15
N CYS A 66 -9.13 -15.10 1.86
CA CYS A 66 -10.08 -15.57 0.83
C CYS A 66 -9.91 -17.07 0.52
N ARG A 67 -9.13 -17.80 1.34
CA ARG A 67 -8.98 -19.26 1.28
C ARG A 67 -9.88 -19.96 2.27
#